data_AF-A0A2D6D0W6-F1
#
_entry.id   AF-A0A2D6D0W6-F1
#
_cell.length_a   1.000
_cell.length_b   1.000
_cell.length_c   1.000
_cell.angle_alpha   90.00
_cell.angle_beta   90.00
_cell.angle_gamma   90.00
#
_symmetry.space_group_name_H-M   'P 1'
#
loop_
_entity.id
_entity.type
_entity.pdbx_description
1 polymer ?
#
loop_
_entity_poly.entity_id
_entity_poly.type
_entity_poly.pdbx_seq_one_letter_code
_entity_poly.pdbx_strand_id
1 'polypeptide(L)'
;MRTHPNYGPSRFGYYAHRMGAWIQARHYRDIYPDAQDCITPFMWGFTVFDGDRPFDDEILGLIEMERAIGDVPDWAIDIALQIDALPHCGQVNFPEPLYAVFRGIGREEPDPGYTFCFEASSATKDAVEQRLLALDRWLDGATVQDWRRRFPDVSAFVEHAYSALGASTDLKRVAVERMAWHLRFLNASFTTNDGGLLSIDMNAPRPWTPGRPETGEREEIERRLREAAEDTAFDVDRFISEFDHPWLCHQRLFDQINATLARIGREESAYDWDEAVEAAKPTAEEMCRVYDVSMAGITAWAEGDEPDGGLRDAPEADAILSETCDRLGPPTDVKLWLALALRKKIERFRIQEPVGALAV
;
A
#
# COMPACT_ATOMS: atom_id res chain seq x y z
N MET A 1 -9.83 -23.05 -24.72
CA MET A 1 -9.34 -21.88 -23.98
C MET A 1 -10.44 -21.43 -23.04
N ARG A 2 -10.34 -21.77 -21.76
CA ARG A 2 -11.18 -21.17 -20.71
C ARG A 2 -10.28 -20.13 -20.05
N THR A 3 -10.62 -18.87 -20.19
CA THR A 3 -10.04 -17.78 -19.41
C THR A 3 -10.33 -18.10 -17.94
N HIS A 4 -9.29 -18.13 -17.10
CA HIS A 4 -9.50 -18.18 -15.66
C HIS A 4 -10.28 -16.93 -15.25
N PRO A 5 -11.33 -17.04 -14.42
CA PRO A 5 -12.01 -15.86 -13.91
C PRO A 5 -11.01 -15.05 -13.07
N ASN A 6 -10.92 -13.76 -13.34
CA ASN A 6 -10.20 -12.81 -12.50
C ASN A 6 -10.67 -13.00 -11.05
N TYR A 7 -9.73 -13.25 -10.14
CA TYR A 7 -9.98 -13.26 -8.71
C TYR A 7 -10.26 -11.82 -8.25
N GLY A 8 -11.47 -11.31 -8.50
CA GLY A 8 -12.02 -10.22 -7.72
C GLY A 8 -12.26 -10.71 -6.29
N PRO A 9 -12.16 -9.85 -5.26
CA PRO A 9 -12.49 -10.24 -3.91
C PRO A 9 -13.93 -10.78 -3.89
N SER A 10 -14.07 -12.08 -3.64
CA SER A 10 -15.38 -12.73 -3.57
C SER A 10 -16.24 -12.06 -2.50
N ARG A 11 -17.57 -12.20 -2.56
CA ARG A 11 -18.48 -11.78 -1.45
C ARG A 11 -18.00 -12.27 -0.08
N PHE A 12 -17.27 -13.38 -0.03
CA PHE A 12 -16.63 -13.89 1.19
C PHE A 12 -15.52 -12.97 1.73
N GLY A 13 -14.72 -12.35 0.86
CA GLY A 13 -13.74 -11.31 1.23
C GLY A 13 -14.41 -10.08 1.86
N TYR A 14 -15.56 -9.65 1.34
CA TYR A 14 -16.35 -8.56 1.93
C TYR A 14 -16.88 -8.90 3.35
N TYR A 15 -17.30 -10.13 3.60
CA TYR A 15 -17.73 -10.56 4.94
C TYR A 15 -16.58 -10.75 5.93
N ALA A 16 -15.44 -11.28 5.47
CA ALA A 16 -14.22 -11.34 6.28
C ALA A 16 -13.70 -9.94 6.62
N HIS A 17 -13.83 -8.98 5.70
CA HIS A 17 -13.52 -7.56 5.91
C HIS A 17 -14.41 -6.94 7.00
N ARG A 18 -15.73 -7.16 6.94
CA ARG A 18 -16.65 -6.72 8.01
C ARG A 18 -16.29 -7.32 9.38
N MET A 19 -15.82 -8.56 9.43
CA MET A 19 -15.45 -9.23 10.68
C MET A 19 -14.11 -8.75 11.23
N GLY A 20 -13.11 -8.52 10.37
CA GLY A 20 -11.82 -7.93 10.74
C GLY A 20 -11.97 -6.49 11.25
N ALA A 21 -12.77 -5.69 10.56
CA ALA A 21 -13.16 -4.35 11.00
C ALA A 21 -13.83 -4.37 12.38
N TRP A 22 -14.65 -5.38 12.67
CA TRP A 22 -15.30 -5.54 13.98
C TRP A 22 -14.31 -5.90 15.11
N ILE A 23 -13.26 -6.66 14.81
CA ILE A 23 -12.20 -6.99 15.79
C ILE A 23 -11.34 -5.74 16.08
N GLN A 24 -11.02 -4.93 15.06
CA GLN A 24 -10.29 -3.67 15.23
C GLN A 24 -11.13 -2.59 15.93
N ALA A 25 -12.44 -2.56 15.68
CA ALA A 25 -13.39 -1.76 16.46
C ALA A 25 -13.18 -1.91 17.96
N ARG A 26 -12.93 -3.15 18.38
CA ARG A 26 -12.77 -3.49 19.79
C ARG A 26 -11.43 -3.00 20.34
N HIS A 27 -10.38 -3.02 19.53
CA HIS A 27 -9.08 -2.45 19.89
C HIS A 27 -9.14 -0.93 20.01
N TYR A 28 -9.73 -0.24 19.03
CA TYR A 28 -9.91 1.21 19.09
C TYR A 28 -10.92 1.66 20.15
N ARG A 29 -11.89 0.82 20.52
CA ARG A 29 -12.83 1.07 21.61
C ARG A 29 -12.13 1.24 22.97
N ASP A 30 -11.03 0.53 23.19
CA ASP A 30 -10.27 0.64 24.45
C ASP A 30 -9.42 1.93 24.49
N ILE A 31 -9.04 2.47 23.33
CA ILE A 31 -8.22 3.69 23.19
C ILE A 31 -9.12 4.95 23.10
N TYR A 32 -10.26 4.83 22.42
CA TYR A 32 -11.22 5.90 22.13
C TYR A 32 -12.64 5.49 22.53
N PRO A 33 -12.94 5.42 23.84
CA PRO A 33 -14.23 4.95 24.33
C PRO A 33 -15.39 5.84 23.87
N ASP A 34 -15.13 7.10 23.53
CA ASP A 34 -16.16 8.01 23.06
C ASP A 34 -16.54 7.77 21.60
N ALA A 35 -15.68 7.18 20.75
CA ALA A 35 -15.90 7.03 19.31
C ALA A 35 -16.58 5.69 18.91
N GLN A 36 -17.24 5.02 19.86
CA GLN A 36 -17.80 3.67 19.68
C GLN A 36 -19.00 3.60 18.74
N ASP A 37 -19.66 4.73 18.51
CA ASP A 37 -20.83 4.93 17.68
C ASP A 37 -20.49 5.38 16.25
N CYS A 38 -19.20 5.62 15.97
CA CYS A 38 -18.73 6.15 14.70
C CYS A 38 -18.06 5.08 13.83
N ILE A 39 -18.30 5.14 12.53
CA ILE A 39 -17.65 4.36 11.46
C ILE A 39 -16.26 4.91 11.18
N THR A 40 -16.03 6.21 11.40
CA THR A 40 -14.77 6.91 11.14
C THR A 40 -13.58 6.09 11.65
N PRO A 41 -13.41 5.76 12.95
CA PRO A 41 -12.25 4.98 13.43
C PRO A 41 -11.93 3.71 12.64
N PHE A 42 -12.94 3.06 12.06
CA PHE A 42 -12.79 1.85 11.25
C PHE A 42 -12.13 2.09 9.90
N MET A 43 -12.25 3.29 9.32
CA MET A 43 -11.62 3.63 8.03
C MET A 43 -10.09 3.64 8.08
N TRP A 44 -9.51 3.58 9.29
CA TRP A 44 -8.08 3.51 9.54
C TRP A 44 -7.63 2.14 10.08
N GLY A 45 -8.54 1.18 10.19
CA GLY A 45 -8.27 -0.12 10.80
C GLY A 45 -7.15 -0.89 10.10
N PHE A 46 -7.14 -0.92 8.76
CA PHE A 46 -6.13 -1.68 8.02
C PHE A 46 -4.82 -0.93 7.72
N THR A 47 -4.73 0.36 8.06
CA THR A 47 -3.45 1.09 7.93
C THR A 47 -2.57 0.80 9.14
N VAL A 48 -1.76 -0.24 8.99
CA VAL A 48 -0.87 -0.84 10.00
C VAL A 48 0.17 0.10 10.63
N PHE A 49 0.33 1.29 10.06
CA PHE A 49 1.34 2.25 10.46
C PHE A 49 1.19 2.82 11.88
N ASP A 50 0.05 2.59 12.56
CA ASP A 50 -0.31 3.37 13.75
C ASP A 50 -0.91 2.54 14.90
N GLY A 51 -0.55 1.26 15.05
CA GLY A 51 -1.07 0.39 16.13
C GLY A 51 -1.03 0.99 17.55
N ASP A 52 -0.20 2.00 17.79
CA ASP A 52 -0.14 2.75 19.06
C ASP A 52 -0.19 4.29 18.89
N ARG A 53 -0.40 4.82 17.68
CA ARG A 53 -0.43 6.29 17.51
C ARG A 53 -1.82 6.83 17.77
N PRO A 54 -1.93 7.88 18.59
CA PRO A 54 -3.22 8.52 18.75
C PRO A 54 -3.67 9.15 17.43
N PHE A 55 -4.99 9.14 17.19
CA PHE A 55 -5.64 9.92 16.15
C PHE A 55 -5.20 11.38 16.25
N ASP A 56 -4.80 11.93 15.10
CA ASP A 56 -4.49 13.35 14.99
C ASP A 56 -5.78 14.19 15.01
N ASP A 57 -5.62 15.50 15.18
CA ASP A 57 -6.74 16.45 15.29
C ASP A 57 -7.68 16.37 14.08
N GLU A 58 -7.17 15.99 12.91
CA GLU A 58 -7.96 15.86 11.70
C GLU A 58 -8.88 14.64 11.73
N ILE A 59 -8.38 13.48 12.17
CA ILE A 59 -9.22 12.28 12.37
C ILE A 59 -10.25 12.55 13.47
N LEU A 60 -9.88 13.24 14.54
CA LEU A 60 -10.83 13.65 15.58
C LEU A 60 -11.92 14.57 15.01
N GLY A 61 -11.56 15.50 14.13
CA GLY A 61 -12.52 16.33 13.39
C GLY A 61 -13.47 15.51 12.51
N LEU A 62 -12.98 14.48 11.83
CA LEU A 62 -13.83 13.58 11.03
C LEU A 62 -14.82 12.79 11.90
N ILE A 63 -14.41 12.39 13.11
CA ILE A 63 -15.30 11.74 14.08
C ILE A 63 -16.41 12.72 14.51
N GLU A 64 -16.06 13.98 14.77
CA GLU A 64 -17.04 15.02 15.11
C GLU A 64 -18.01 15.31 13.97
N MET A 65 -17.52 15.35 12.73
CA MET A 65 -18.36 15.48 11.53
C MET A 65 -19.36 14.34 11.41
N GLU A 66 -18.91 13.09 11.59
CA GLU A 66 -19.81 11.94 11.55
C GLU A 66 -20.90 12.00 12.62
N ARG A 67 -20.54 12.38 13.85
CA ARG A 67 -21.54 12.56 14.91
C ARG A 67 -22.54 13.65 14.60
N ALA A 68 -22.11 14.74 13.96
CA ALA A 68 -22.99 15.83 13.56
C ALA A 68 -23.97 15.40 12.46
N ILE A 69 -23.58 14.49 11.57
CA ILE A 69 -24.48 13.86 10.59
C ILE A 69 -25.58 13.06 11.29
N GLY A 70 -25.24 12.36 12.37
CA GLY A 70 -26.17 11.50 13.11
C GLY A 70 -26.37 10.17 12.37
N ASP A 71 -27.55 9.95 11.80
CA ASP A 71 -27.87 8.72 11.09
C ASP A 71 -27.18 8.70 9.71
N VAL A 72 -25.99 8.08 9.64
CA VAL A 72 -25.23 7.91 8.40
C VAL A 72 -25.99 6.99 7.43
N PRO A 73 -26.25 7.41 6.17
CA PRO A 73 -27.01 6.61 5.23
C PRO A 73 -26.21 5.37 4.77
N ASP A 74 -26.90 4.26 4.51
CA ASP A 74 -26.28 2.96 4.15
C ASP A 74 -25.25 3.07 3.01
N TRP A 75 -25.52 3.90 2.00
CA TRP A 75 -24.60 4.07 0.88
C TRP A 75 -23.25 4.67 1.31
N ALA A 76 -23.28 5.56 2.30
CA ALA A 76 -22.09 6.22 2.83
C ALA A 76 -21.30 5.25 3.71
N ILE A 77 -21.98 4.39 4.47
CA ILE A 77 -21.35 3.30 5.22
C ILE A 77 -20.58 2.38 4.27
N ASP A 78 -21.20 1.98 3.16
CA ASP A 78 -20.55 1.12 2.18
C ASP A 78 -19.33 1.78 1.53
N ILE A 79 -19.38 3.09 1.24
CA ILE A 79 -18.22 3.82 0.74
C ILE A 79 -17.12 3.93 1.81
N ALA A 80 -17.47 4.22 3.07
CA ALA A 80 -16.51 4.29 4.16
C ALA A 80 -15.74 2.97 4.35
N LEU A 81 -16.44 1.84 4.27
CA LEU A 81 -15.82 0.52 4.29
C LEU A 81 -14.90 0.26 3.09
N GLN A 82 -15.16 0.88 1.95
CA GLN A 82 -14.28 0.77 0.78
C GLN A 82 -13.06 1.67 0.89
N ILE A 83 -13.21 2.85 1.49
CA ILE A 83 -12.07 3.73 1.81
C ILE A 83 -11.12 3.02 2.77
N ASP A 84 -11.64 2.30 3.76
CA ASP A 84 -10.83 1.44 4.63
C ASP A 84 -10.03 0.41 3.81
N ALA A 85 -10.72 -0.26 2.89
CA ALA A 85 -10.21 -1.30 2.01
C ALA A 85 -9.32 -0.77 0.87
N LEU A 86 -9.10 0.55 0.76
CA LEU A 86 -8.26 1.09 -0.31
C LEU A 86 -6.84 0.53 -0.15
N PRO A 87 -6.33 -0.16 -1.18
CA PRO A 87 -5.06 -0.85 -1.05
C PRO A 87 -3.88 0.11 -1.09
N HIS A 88 -2.84 -0.25 -0.35
CA HIS A 88 -1.55 0.40 -0.48
C HIS A 88 -0.90 0.00 -1.81
N CYS A 89 -0.59 0.99 -2.67
CA CYS A 89 0.23 0.70 -3.85
C CYS A 89 1.71 0.62 -3.44
N GLY A 90 2.27 -0.58 -3.41
CA GLY A 90 3.68 -0.79 -3.08
C GLY A 90 4.65 -0.02 -3.99
N GLN A 91 4.25 0.28 -5.23
CA GLN A 91 5.11 0.95 -6.20
C GLN A 91 5.33 2.45 -5.87
N VAL A 92 4.30 3.11 -5.32
CA VAL A 92 4.39 4.51 -4.87
C VAL A 92 5.23 4.64 -3.61
N ASN A 93 5.13 3.65 -2.73
CA ASN A 93 5.73 3.72 -1.40
C ASN A 93 7.05 2.96 -1.28
N PHE A 94 7.58 2.39 -2.37
CA PHE A 94 8.84 1.67 -2.32
C PHE A 94 10.01 2.62 -1.97
N PRO A 95 10.86 2.31 -0.97
CA PRO A 95 11.03 1.02 -0.28
C PRO A 95 10.37 0.93 1.12
N GLU A 96 9.52 1.85 1.55
CA GLU A 96 8.98 1.88 2.92
C GLU A 96 8.27 0.58 3.37
N PRO A 97 7.43 -0.07 2.54
CA PRO A 97 6.87 -1.38 2.89
C PRO A 97 7.94 -2.43 3.23
N LEU A 98 9.13 -2.32 2.63
CA LEU A 98 10.23 -3.24 2.86
C LEU A 98 10.87 -3.00 4.23
N TYR A 99 11.01 -1.74 4.65
CA TYR A 99 11.49 -1.43 5.99
C TYR A 99 10.53 -1.87 7.08
N ALA A 100 9.22 -1.79 6.83
CA ALA A 100 8.23 -2.27 7.76
C ALA A 100 8.32 -3.80 7.94
N VAL A 101 8.45 -4.56 6.86
CA VAL A 101 8.72 -6.00 6.95
C VAL A 101 10.03 -6.31 7.68
N PHE A 102 11.09 -5.52 7.49
CA PHE A 102 12.31 -5.71 8.29
C PHE A 102 12.07 -5.49 9.78
N ARG A 103 11.23 -4.53 10.17
CA ARG A 103 10.87 -4.29 11.58
C ARG A 103 10.03 -5.44 12.12
N GLY A 104 9.05 -5.94 11.36
CA GLY A 104 8.27 -7.12 11.71
C GLY A 104 9.16 -8.35 11.95
N ILE A 105 10.00 -8.67 10.97
CA ILE A 105 10.99 -9.76 11.09
C ILE A 105 11.89 -9.52 12.31
N GLY A 106 12.39 -8.29 12.50
CA GLY A 106 13.26 -7.93 13.61
C GLY A 106 12.64 -8.10 14.99
N ARG A 107 11.32 -7.87 15.10
CA ARG A 107 10.50 -8.10 16.29
C ARG A 107 10.02 -9.55 16.42
N GLU A 108 10.21 -10.36 15.40
CA GLU A 108 9.63 -11.70 15.28
C GLU A 108 8.10 -11.66 15.41
N GLU A 109 7.51 -10.60 14.84
CA GLU A 109 6.08 -10.37 14.78
C GLU A 109 5.66 -10.24 13.31
N PRO A 110 4.59 -10.92 12.89
CA PRO A 110 4.02 -10.75 11.56
C PRO A 110 3.38 -9.36 11.53
N ASP A 111 4.15 -8.38 11.06
CA ASP A 111 3.68 -7.01 10.90
C ASP A 111 2.48 -7.04 9.92
N PRO A 112 1.31 -6.48 10.29
CA PRO A 112 0.10 -6.74 9.53
C PRO A 112 0.14 -6.09 8.13
N GLY A 113 -0.22 -6.79 7.05
CA GLY A 113 -0.63 -6.13 5.80
C GLY A 113 0.46 -5.45 4.96
N TYR A 114 1.49 -6.18 4.51
CA TYR A 114 2.48 -5.63 3.57
C TYR A 114 2.35 -6.21 2.18
N THR A 115 2.42 -5.34 1.18
CA THR A 115 2.51 -5.79 -0.20
C THR A 115 3.65 -5.12 -0.93
N PHE A 116 4.38 -5.94 -1.66
CA PHE A 116 5.47 -5.53 -2.53
C PHE A 116 5.00 -5.51 -3.97
N CYS A 117 4.86 -4.31 -4.52
CA CYS A 117 4.96 -4.11 -5.96
C CYS A 117 5.98 -2.98 -6.14
N PHE A 118 6.75 -2.99 -7.22
CA PHE A 118 7.62 -1.87 -7.57
C PHE A 118 7.51 -1.60 -9.07
N GLU A 119 7.81 -0.37 -9.48
CA GLU A 119 7.86 -0.03 -10.90
C GLU A 119 8.95 -0.87 -11.58
N ALA A 120 8.65 -1.47 -12.73
CA ALA A 120 9.63 -2.31 -13.46
C ALA A 120 10.63 -1.50 -14.30
N SER A 121 10.84 -0.23 -13.97
CA SER A 121 11.83 0.63 -14.62
C SER A 121 13.25 0.13 -14.33
N SER A 122 14.20 0.36 -15.25
CA SER A 122 15.58 -0.09 -15.06
C SER A 122 16.19 0.43 -13.76
N ALA A 123 15.96 1.70 -13.42
CA ALA A 123 16.46 2.31 -12.19
C ALA A 123 15.92 1.60 -10.93
N THR A 124 14.62 1.27 -10.90
CA THR A 124 14.03 0.56 -9.77
C THR A 124 14.56 -0.87 -9.68
N LYS A 125 14.73 -1.56 -10.81
CA LYS A 125 15.33 -2.91 -10.83
C LYS A 125 16.77 -2.92 -10.32
N ASP A 126 17.60 -2.00 -10.78
CA ASP A 126 18.98 -1.85 -10.30
C ASP A 126 18.99 -1.59 -8.78
N ALA A 127 18.07 -0.76 -8.30
CA ALA A 127 17.93 -0.47 -6.89
C ALA A 127 17.41 -1.69 -6.09
N VAL A 128 16.57 -2.56 -6.67
CA VAL A 128 16.15 -3.83 -6.05
C VAL A 128 17.32 -4.82 -5.99
N GLU A 129 18.15 -4.90 -7.03
CA GLU A 129 19.35 -5.74 -7.04
C GLU A 129 20.35 -5.34 -5.96
N GLN A 130 20.58 -4.04 -5.76
CA GLN A 130 21.45 -3.54 -4.68
C GLN A 130 20.90 -3.92 -3.29
N ARG A 131 19.58 -3.86 -3.10
CA ARG A 131 18.94 -4.26 -1.84
C ARG A 131 19.02 -5.77 -1.62
N LEU A 132 18.78 -6.58 -2.64
CA LEU A 132 18.97 -8.03 -2.60
C LEU A 132 20.40 -8.39 -2.19
N LEU A 133 21.40 -7.72 -2.77
CA LEU A 133 22.80 -7.92 -2.43
C LEU A 133 23.09 -7.60 -0.95
N ALA A 134 22.48 -6.54 -0.39
CA ALA A 134 22.61 -6.21 1.02
C ALA A 134 21.96 -7.26 1.94
N LEU A 135 20.82 -7.82 1.55
CA LEU A 135 20.12 -8.89 2.28
C LEU A 135 20.91 -10.18 2.27
N ASP A 136 21.47 -10.59 1.12
CA ASP A 136 22.33 -11.76 1.01
C ASP A 136 23.54 -11.67 1.94
N ARG A 137 24.06 -10.47 2.10
CA ARG A 137 25.22 -10.22 2.95
C ARG A 137 24.87 -10.22 4.42
N TRP A 138 23.67 -9.77 4.77
CA TRP A 138 23.14 -9.93 6.11
C TRP A 138 22.96 -11.42 6.44
N LEU A 139 22.44 -12.21 5.48
CA LEU A 139 22.36 -13.66 5.58
C LEU A 139 23.74 -14.31 5.71
N ASP A 140 24.79 -13.77 5.09
CA ASP A 140 26.18 -14.20 5.29
C ASP A 140 26.80 -13.77 6.63
N GLY A 141 26.07 -12.98 7.44
CA GLY A 141 26.56 -12.47 8.73
C GLY A 141 27.44 -11.22 8.62
N ALA A 142 27.38 -10.48 7.51
CA ALA A 142 28.07 -9.21 7.36
C ALA A 142 27.54 -8.16 8.34
N THR A 143 28.40 -7.23 8.74
CA THR A 143 28.02 -6.07 9.56
C THR A 143 27.82 -4.82 8.70
N VAL A 144 27.13 -3.81 9.25
CA VAL A 144 27.03 -2.47 8.62
C VAL A 144 28.41 -1.88 8.32
N GLN A 145 29.41 -2.13 9.17
CA GLN A 145 30.78 -1.65 8.96
C GLN A 145 31.45 -2.29 7.75
N ASP A 146 31.19 -3.58 7.50
CA ASP A 146 31.70 -4.28 6.32
C ASP A 146 31.10 -3.67 5.04
N TRP A 147 29.84 -3.22 5.11
CA TRP A 147 29.16 -2.56 3.99
C TRP A 147 29.71 -1.17 3.69
N ARG A 148 29.80 -0.30 4.70
CA ARG A 148 30.28 1.09 4.55
C ARG A 148 31.66 1.17 3.89
N ARG A 149 32.53 0.18 4.11
CA ARG A 149 33.86 0.13 3.50
C ARG A 149 33.84 -0.15 2.00
N ARG A 150 32.79 -0.80 1.49
CA ARG A 150 32.72 -1.32 0.13
C ARG A 150 31.73 -0.60 -0.76
N PHE A 151 30.64 -0.08 -0.19
CA PHE A 151 29.54 0.58 -0.90
C PHE A 151 29.02 1.79 -0.09
N PRO A 152 29.77 2.91 -0.03
CA PRO A 152 29.37 4.08 0.76
C PRO A 152 27.99 4.62 0.37
N ASP A 153 27.63 4.53 -0.92
CA ASP A 153 26.42 5.14 -1.48
C ASP A 153 25.12 4.40 -1.13
N VAL A 154 25.22 3.17 -0.59
CA VAL A 154 24.06 2.33 -0.21
C VAL A 154 23.90 2.25 1.32
N SER A 155 24.68 3.07 2.05
CA SER A 155 24.82 2.93 3.51
C SER A 155 23.50 3.18 4.25
N ALA A 156 22.66 4.13 3.81
CA ALA A 156 21.42 4.45 4.51
C ALA A 156 20.40 3.29 4.50
N PHE A 157 20.21 2.62 3.36
CA PHE A 157 19.33 1.45 3.29
C PHE A 157 19.86 0.32 4.18
N VAL A 158 21.17 0.03 4.10
CA VAL A 158 21.78 -1.06 4.88
C VAL A 158 21.72 -0.78 6.37
N GLU A 159 21.99 0.46 6.78
CA GLU A 159 21.87 0.89 8.17
C GLU A 159 20.45 0.68 8.68
N HIS A 160 19.44 1.12 7.92
CA HIS A 160 18.05 0.92 8.30
C HIS A 160 17.68 -0.56 8.37
N ALA A 161 17.99 -1.33 7.32
CA ALA A 161 17.66 -2.74 7.23
C ALA A 161 18.32 -3.57 8.33
N TYR A 162 19.62 -3.40 8.56
CA TYR A 162 20.36 -4.19 9.54
C TYR A 162 19.97 -3.80 10.96
N SER A 163 19.72 -2.51 11.21
CA SER A 163 19.21 -2.04 12.50
C SER A 163 17.81 -2.61 12.78
N ALA A 164 16.92 -2.59 11.79
CA ALA A 164 15.56 -3.12 11.92
C ALA A 164 15.56 -4.64 12.15
N LEU A 165 16.34 -5.40 11.39
CA LEU A 165 16.44 -6.87 11.53
C LEU A 165 17.11 -7.28 12.85
N GLY A 166 18.10 -6.49 13.31
CA GLY A 166 18.85 -6.74 14.53
C GLY A 166 19.74 -7.98 14.44
N ALA A 167 19.97 -8.64 15.58
CA ALA A 167 20.74 -9.88 15.65
C ALA A 167 20.02 -11.01 14.90
N SER A 168 20.79 -11.85 14.22
CA SER A 168 20.25 -12.98 13.46
C SER A 168 19.81 -14.13 14.37
N THR A 169 18.61 -14.62 14.13
CA THR A 169 18.05 -15.87 14.66
C THR A 169 17.69 -16.77 13.46
N ASP A 170 17.47 -18.07 13.67
CA ASP A 170 17.09 -18.97 12.58
C ASP A 170 15.79 -18.53 11.90
N LEU A 171 14.78 -18.12 12.70
CA LEU A 171 13.52 -17.56 12.20
C LEU A 171 13.77 -16.34 11.30
N LYS A 172 14.52 -15.34 11.79
CA LYS A 172 14.80 -14.12 11.01
C LYS A 172 15.56 -14.41 9.73
N ARG A 173 16.51 -15.34 9.76
CA ARG A 173 17.28 -15.75 8.58
C ARG A 173 16.37 -16.34 7.51
N VAL A 174 15.50 -17.28 7.88
CA VAL A 174 14.58 -17.90 6.91
C VAL A 174 13.51 -16.91 6.42
N ALA A 175 13.03 -16.01 7.28
CA ALA A 175 12.09 -14.96 6.88
C ALA A 175 12.72 -13.99 5.85
N VAL A 176 13.97 -13.57 6.09
CA VAL A 176 14.73 -12.74 5.12
C VAL A 176 14.99 -13.51 3.82
N GLU A 177 15.31 -14.80 3.90
CA GLU A 177 15.50 -15.66 2.73
C GLU A 177 14.23 -15.73 1.87
N ARG A 178 13.05 -15.92 2.49
CA ARG A 178 11.75 -15.96 1.80
C ARG A 178 11.40 -14.64 1.11
N MET A 179 11.69 -13.52 1.77
CA MET A 179 11.46 -12.19 1.20
C MET A 179 12.44 -11.88 0.07
N ALA A 180 13.73 -12.23 0.21
CA ALA A 180 14.71 -12.09 -0.86
C ALA A 180 14.35 -12.95 -2.08
N TRP A 181 13.89 -14.19 -1.87
CA TRP A 181 13.32 -15.04 -2.92
C TRP A 181 12.17 -14.34 -3.66
N HIS A 182 11.24 -13.73 -2.92
CA HIS A 182 10.10 -13.03 -3.52
C HIS A 182 10.53 -11.81 -4.34
N LEU A 183 11.43 -10.98 -3.81
CA LEU A 183 11.96 -9.83 -4.53
C LEU A 183 12.70 -10.23 -5.81
N ARG A 184 13.47 -11.32 -5.79
CA ARG A 184 14.07 -11.90 -7.01
C ARG A 184 13.02 -12.33 -8.01
N PHE A 185 11.98 -13.03 -7.55
CA PHE A 185 10.88 -13.44 -8.40
C PHE A 185 10.18 -12.24 -9.06
N LEU A 186 9.85 -11.19 -8.29
CA LEU A 186 9.25 -9.97 -8.83
C LEU A 186 10.18 -9.26 -9.82
N ASN A 187 11.46 -9.10 -9.48
CA ASN A 187 12.44 -8.40 -10.32
C ASN A 187 12.64 -9.10 -11.68
N ALA A 188 12.64 -10.43 -11.67
CA ALA A 188 12.71 -11.25 -12.87
C ALA A 188 11.40 -11.26 -13.66
N SER A 189 10.24 -11.25 -12.99
CA SER A 189 8.93 -11.48 -13.61
C SER A 189 8.27 -10.20 -14.14
N PHE A 190 8.56 -9.05 -13.56
CA PHE A 190 8.01 -7.79 -14.04
C PHE A 190 8.81 -7.29 -15.24
N THR A 191 8.16 -7.14 -16.39
CA THR A 191 8.75 -6.48 -17.56
C THR A 191 7.91 -5.27 -17.94
N THR A 192 8.56 -4.18 -18.34
CA THR A 192 7.94 -3.11 -19.12
C THR A 192 7.98 -3.51 -20.58
N ASN A 193 6.82 -3.70 -21.21
CA ASN A 193 6.75 -3.79 -22.67
C ASN A 193 6.89 -2.37 -23.28
N ASP A 194 7.18 -2.27 -24.58
CA ASP A 194 7.44 -1.01 -25.31
C ASP A 194 6.30 0.05 -25.23
N GLY A 195 5.19 -0.24 -24.56
CA GLY A 195 4.10 0.69 -24.25
C GLY A 195 3.91 0.97 -22.75
N GLY A 196 4.93 0.76 -21.90
CA GLY A 196 4.85 1.04 -20.45
C GLY A 196 3.97 0.07 -19.64
N LEU A 197 3.36 -0.92 -20.29
CA LEU A 197 2.55 -1.94 -19.64
C LEU A 197 3.45 -2.88 -18.82
N LEU A 198 3.32 -2.79 -17.49
CA LEU A 198 3.79 -3.83 -16.58
C LEU A 198 3.03 -5.12 -16.91
N SER A 199 3.70 -6.08 -17.54
CA SER A 199 3.21 -7.44 -17.71
C SER A 199 3.90 -8.33 -16.70
N ILE A 200 3.11 -9.02 -15.88
CA ILE A 200 3.59 -10.18 -15.14
C ILE A 200 3.49 -11.34 -16.12
N ASP A 201 4.60 -11.70 -16.76
CA ASP A 201 4.56 -12.87 -17.62
C ASP A 201 4.69 -14.15 -16.77
N MET A 202 3.56 -14.54 -16.17
CA MET A 202 3.42 -15.75 -15.37
C MET A 202 3.71 -17.03 -16.18
N ASN A 203 3.61 -16.95 -17.53
CA ASN A 203 3.67 -18.09 -18.44
C ASN A 203 4.83 -18.03 -19.44
N ALA A 204 5.67 -16.98 -19.41
CA ALA A 204 6.80 -16.83 -20.33
C ALA A 204 7.72 -18.05 -20.21
N PRO A 205 7.88 -18.85 -21.28
CA PRO A 205 9.01 -19.75 -21.39
C PRO A 205 10.20 -18.89 -21.83
N ARG A 206 10.73 -18.04 -20.95
CA ARG A 206 12.03 -17.42 -21.21
C ARG A 206 13.13 -18.40 -20.81
N PRO A 207 14.13 -18.63 -21.67
CA PRO A 207 15.28 -19.43 -21.31
C PRO A 207 15.95 -18.77 -20.11
N TRP A 208 16.04 -19.52 -19.02
CA TRP A 208 16.94 -19.32 -17.87
C TRP A 208 17.44 -17.88 -17.70
N THR A 209 16.65 -17.03 -17.06
CA THR A 209 17.18 -15.79 -16.49
C THR A 209 18.01 -16.21 -15.27
N PRO A 210 19.33 -15.93 -15.23
CA PRO A 210 20.13 -16.22 -14.04
C PRO A 210 19.46 -15.61 -12.82
N GLY A 211 19.17 -16.42 -11.80
CA GLY A 211 18.55 -15.94 -10.55
C GLY A 211 17.01 -15.96 -10.48
N ARG A 212 16.29 -16.54 -11.45
CA ARG A 212 14.87 -16.90 -11.22
C ARG A 212 14.83 -18.09 -10.27
N PRO A 213 14.28 -17.93 -9.05
CA PRO A 213 14.36 -19.00 -8.08
C PRO A 213 13.33 -20.11 -8.39
N GLU A 214 13.68 -21.35 -8.07
CA GLU A 214 12.89 -22.52 -8.47
C GLU A 214 11.63 -22.65 -7.59
N THR A 215 10.55 -23.22 -8.12
CA THR A 215 9.32 -23.43 -7.33
C THR A 215 9.56 -24.35 -6.14
N GLY A 216 10.45 -25.35 -6.27
CA GLY A 216 10.84 -26.21 -5.15
C GLY A 216 11.65 -25.50 -4.07
N GLU A 217 12.40 -24.46 -4.44
CA GLU A 217 13.15 -23.62 -3.48
C GLU A 217 12.18 -22.84 -2.58
N ARG A 218 11.08 -22.34 -3.15
CA ARG A 218 10.02 -21.66 -2.39
C ARG A 218 9.41 -22.56 -1.32
N GLU A 219 8.98 -23.75 -1.71
CA GLU A 219 8.33 -24.72 -0.81
C GLU A 219 9.28 -25.12 0.33
N GLU A 220 10.56 -25.30 0.02
CA GLU A 220 11.58 -25.63 1.01
C GLU A 220 11.85 -24.48 1.99
N ILE A 221 11.94 -23.23 1.51
CA ILE A 221 12.07 -22.05 2.38
C ILE A 221 10.83 -21.92 3.28
N GLU A 222 9.63 -22.08 2.74
CA GLU A 222 8.39 -21.98 3.51
C GLU A 222 8.24 -23.11 4.55
N ARG A 223 8.73 -24.32 4.25
CA ARG A 223 8.84 -25.41 5.22
C ARG A 223 9.78 -25.04 6.37
N ARG A 224 11.01 -24.62 6.05
CA ARG A 224 12.00 -24.17 7.04
C ARG A 224 11.49 -23.00 7.89
N LEU A 225 10.68 -22.12 7.30
CA LEU A 225 10.10 -20.98 7.99
C LEU A 225 9.09 -21.44 9.06
N ARG A 226 8.23 -22.40 8.71
CA ARG A 226 7.28 -23.02 9.66
C ARG A 226 8.02 -23.74 10.79
N GLU A 227 9.07 -24.47 10.48
CA GLU A 227 9.90 -25.15 11.49
C GLU A 227 10.60 -24.17 12.44
N ALA A 228 11.16 -23.08 11.90
CA ALA A 228 11.81 -22.06 12.73
C ALA A 228 10.83 -21.26 13.59
N ALA A 229 9.55 -21.24 13.24
CA ALA A 229 8.49 -20.52 13.94
C ALA A 229 7.68 -21.38 14.92
N GLU A 230 7.89 -22.70 14.99
CA GLU A 230 7.05 -23.67 15.72
C GLU A 230 6.83 -23.28 17.20
N ASP A 231 7.84 -22.70 17.85
CA ASP A 231 7.81 -22.27 19.25
C ASP A 231 7.71 -20.75 19.43
N THR A 232 7.24 -20.03 18.41
CA THR A 232 7.19 -18.56 18.39
C THR A 232 5.77 -18.04 18.22
N ALA A 233 5.55 -16.75 18.48
CA ALA A 233 4.29 -16.08 18.17
C ALA A 233 4.19 -15.64 16.69
N PHE A 234 5.17 -16.01 15.86
CA PHE A 234 5.26 -15.56 14.48
C PHE A 234 4.25 -16.30 13.59
N ASP A 235 3.26 -15.57 13.06
CA ASP A 235 2.25 -16.12 12.14
C ASP A 235 2.83 -16.28 10.73
N VAL A 236 3.36 -17.48 10.45
CA VAL A 236 3.99 -17.81 9.17
C VAL A 236 3.02 -17.77 8.00
N ASP A 237 1.80 -18.29 8.18
CA ASP A 237 0.84 -18.36 7.08
C ASP A 237 0.35 -16.95 6.71
N ARG A 238 0.14 -16.08 7.72
CA ARG A 238 -0.08 -14.66 7.47
C ARG A 238 1.11 -14.05 6.73
N PHE A 239 2.33 -14.20 7.24
CA PHE A 239 3.53 -13.64 6.61
C PHE A 239 3.67 -14.08 5.15
N ILE A 240 3.45 -15.37 4.83
CA ILE A 240 3.51 -15.89 3.46
C ILE A 240 2.42 -15.27 2.58
N SER A 241 1.18 -15.17 3.08
CA SER A 241 0.04 -14.65 2.31
C SER A 241 0.28 -13.21 1.81
N GLU A 242 0.97 -12.40 2.62
CA GLU A 242 1.32 -11.00 2.28
C GLU A 242 2.23 -10.92 1.03
N PHE A 243 3.09 -11.92 0.79
CA PHE A 243 3.91 -12.00 -0.42
C PHE A 243 3.17 -12.62 -1.62
N ASP A 244 2.11 -13.38 -1.40
CA ASP A 244 1.41 -14.10 -2.47
C ASP A 244 0.28 -13.29 -3.12
N HIS A 245 -0.07 -12.15 -2.54
CA HIS A 245 -1.07 -11.24 -3.10
C HIS A 245 -0.39 -10.15 -3.94
N PRO A 246 -0.40 -10.22 -5.28
CA PRO A 246 -0.03 -9.08 -6.11
C PRO A 246 -1.15 -8.03 -6.03
N TRP A 247 -0.97 -7.00 -5.19
CA TRP A 247 -1.94 -5.90 -5.15
C TRP A 247 -1.74 -4.91 -6.30
N LEU A 248 -2.73 -4.03 -6.42
CA LEU A 248 -3.00 -3.15 -7.54
C LEU A 248 -1.80 -2.24 -7.89
N CYS A 249 -1.45 -2.20 -9.18
CA CYS A 249 -0.54 -1.18 -9.71
C CYS A 249 -1.15 0.23 -9.55
N HIS A 250 -0.32 1.28 -9.56
CA HIS A 250 -0.75 2.68 -9.29
C HIS A 250 -2.03 3.08 -10.04
N GLN A 251 -2.17 2.67 -11.31
CA GLN A 251 -3.35 2.94 -12.15
C GLN A 251 -4.65 2.51 -11.46
N ARG A 252 -4.69 1.28 -10.95
CA ARG A 252 -5.90 0.72 -10.35
C ARG A 252 -6.25 1.38 -9.02
N LEU A 253 -5.26 1.82 -8.24
CA LEU A 253 -5.51 2.64 -7.04
C LEU A 253 -6.16 3.98 -7.43
N PHE A 254 -5.70 4.60 -8.51
CA PHE A 254 -6.29 5.85 -9.00
C PHE A 254 -7.68 5.67 -9.58
N ASP A 255 -7.90 4.62 -10.38
CA ASP A 255 -9.24 4.27 -10.86
C ASP A 255 -10.20 4.07 -9.68
N GLN A 256 -9.74 3.41 -8.61
CA GLN A 256 -10.52 3.26 -7.38
C GLN A 256 -10.81 4.58 -6.69
N ILE A 257 -9.85 5.50 -6.61
CA ILE A 257 -10.05 6.81 -6.00
C ILE A 257 -11.05 7.63 -6.81
N ASN A 258 -10.88 7.68 -8.13
CA ASN A 258 -11.81 8.37 -9.04
C ASN A 258 -13.22 7.78 -8.96
N ALA A 259 -13.34 6.45 -8.99
CA ALA A 259 -14.61 5.77 -8.83
C ALA A 259 -15.23 6.08 -7.45
N THR A 260 -14.43 6.15 -6.39
CA THR A 260 -14.90 6.51 -5.04
C THR A 260 -15.39 7.94 -4.98
N LEU A 261 -14.65 8.91 -5.53
CA LEU A 261 -15.08 10.31 -5.62
C LEU A 261 -16.40 10.46 -6.40
N ALA A 262 -16.50 9.79 -7.55
CA ALA A 262 -17.72 9.84 -8.37
C ALA A 262 -18.92 9.21 -7.65
N ARG A 263 -18.71 8.16 -6.85
CA ARG A 263 -19.75 7.53 -6.03
C ARG A 263 -20.17 8.36 -4.84
N ILE A 264 -19.23 9.05 -4.19
CA ILE A 264 -19.55 10.06 -3.17
C ILE A 264 -20.47 11.11 -3.80
N GLY A 265 -20.13 11.63 -4.98
CA GLY A 265 -20.95 12.66 -5.61
C GLY A 265 -22.32 12.21 -6.09
N ARG A 266 -22.45 10.94 -6.53
CA ARG A 266 -23.74 10.34 -6.92
C ARG A 266 -24.55 9.74 -5.77
N GLU A 267 -23.96 9.60 -4.58
CA GLU A 267 -24.58 8.95 -3.40
C GLU A 267 -24.93 7.47 -3.66
N GLU A 268 -24.01 6.74 -4.31
CA GLU A 268 -24.22 5.36 -4.78
C GLU A 268 -23.21 4.37 -4.17
N SER A 269 -23.70 3.23 -3.66
CA SER A 269 -22.84 2.17 -3.10
C SER A 269 -22.40 1.09 -4.08
N ALA A 270 -23.00 1.04 -5.28
CA ALA A 270 -22.71 0.00 -6.25
C ALA A 270 -21.23 0.08 -6.68
N TYR A 271 -20.51 -1.02 -6.44
CA TYR A 271 -19.13 -1.21 -6.86
C TYR A 271 -19.11 -2.13 -8.08
N ASP A 272 -18.74 -1.60 -9.25
CA ASP A 272 -18.37 -2.42 -10.39
C ASP A 272 -16.84 -2.51 -10.48
N TRP A 273 -16.30 -3.71 -10.22
CA TRP A 273 -14.85 -3.97 -10.31
C TRP A 273 -14.35 -4.01 -11.75
N ASP A 274 -15.26 -4.15 -12.72
CA ASP A 274 -14.91 -4.34 -14.13
C ASP A 274 -14.85 -3.02 -14.91
N GLU A 275 -15.19 -1.88 -14.30
CA GLU A 275 -15.10 -0.54 -14.90
C GLU A 275 -13.68 0.09 -14.83
N ALA A 276 -12.63 -0.74 -14.91
CA ALA A 276 -11.27 -0.24 -15.05
C ALA A 276 -11.04 0.23 -16.49
N VAL A 277 -10.81 1.52 -16.68
CA VAL A 277 -10.55 2.12 -17.98
C VAL A 277 -9.20 1.61 -18.50
N GLU A 278 -9.18 1.03 -19.71
CA GLU A 278 -7.95 0.70 -20.46
C GLU A 278 -7.22 1.99 -20.92
N ALA A 279 -6.85 2.87 -19.99
CA ALA A 279 -6.01 4.03 -20.27
C ALA A 279 -4.52 3.62 -20.28
N ALA A 280 -3.69 4.43 -20.93
CA ALA A 280 -2.24 4.32 -20.81
C ALA A 280 -1.84 4.44 -19.34
N LYS A 281 -0.94 3.56 -18.86
CA LYS A 281 -0.48 3.58 -17.48
C LYS A 281 0.40 4.82 -17.26
N PRO A 282 0.00 5.80 -16.43
CA PRO A 282 0.83 6.92 -16.07
C PRO A 282 2.05 6.43 -15.27
N THR A 283 3.15 7.16 -15.40
CA THR A 283 4.36 6.99 -14.58
C THR A 283 4.06 7.27 -13.11
N ALA A 284 4.92 6.80 -12.21
CA ALA A 284 4.78 7.11 -10.79
C ALA A 284 4.77 8.63 -10.53
N GLU A 285 5.60 9.39 -11.27
CA GLU A 285 5.67 10.85 -11.12
C GLU A 285 4.39 11.57 -11.59
N GLU A 286 3.85 11.18 -12.75
CA GLU A 286 2.55 11.70 -13.22
C GLU A 286 1.45 11.39 -12.22
N MET A 287 1.48 10.19 -11.63
CA MET A 287 0.54 9.80 -10.60
C MET A 287 0.68 10.67 -9.35
N CYS A 288 1.87 10.87 -8.81
CA CYS A 288 2.11 11.76 -7.66
C CYS A 288 1.53 13.15 -7.91
N ARG A 289 1.76 13.70 -9.11
CA ARG A 289 1.21 15.01 -9.50
C ARG A 289 -0.31 15.00 -9.53
N VAL A 290 -0.92 14.02 -10.19
CA VAL A 290 -2.38 13.88 -10.25
C VAL A 290 -2.98 13.69 -8.84
N TYR A 291 -2.30 12.96 -7.95
CA TYR A 291 -2.67 12.82 -6.55
C TYR A 291 -2.68 14.17 -5.83
N ASP A 292 -1.57 14.91 -5.87
CA ASP A 292 -1.45 16.21 -5.20
C ASP A 292 -2.55 17.18 -5.68
N VAL A 293 -2.79 17.22 -6.99
CA VAL A 293 -3.84 18.05 -7.59
C VAL A 293 -5.25 17.58 -7.16
N SER A 294 -5.50 16.27 -7.14
CA SER A 294 -6.80 15.73 -6.70
C SER A 294 -7.07 16.02 -5.23
N MET A 295 -6.05 15.91 -4.36
CA MET A 295 -6.19 16.21 -2.94
C MET A 295 -6.47 17.69 -2.70
N ALA A 296 -5.76 18.57 -3.41
CA ALA A 296 -6.05 20.00 -3.38
C ALA A 296 -7.46 20.32 -3.90
N GLY A 297 -7.93 19.60 -4.92
CA GLY A 297 -9.29 19.69 -5.41
C GLY A 297 -10.33 19.31 -4.35
N ILE A 298 -10.12 18.23 -3.61
CA ILE A 298 -11.00 17.84 -2.49
C ILE A 298 -11.01 18.92 -1.41
N THR A 299 -9.84 19.45 -1.02
CA THR A 299 -9.75 20.51 0.00
C THR A 299 -10.48 21.77 -0.43
N ALA A 300 -10.21 22.27 -1.64
CA ALA A 300 -10.86 23.47 -2.17
C ALA A 300 -12.38 23.30 -2.28
N TRP A 301 -12.83 22.14 -2.77
CA TRP A 301 -14.24 21.78 -2.82
C TRP A 301 -14.88 21.77 -1.43
N ALA A 302 -14.18 21.26 -0.42
CA ALA A 302 -14.69 21.19 0.95
C ALA A 302 -14.74 22.57 1.64
N GLU A 303 -13.79 23.44 1.35
CA GLU A 303 -13.71 24.81 1.88
C GLU A 303 -14.66 25.78 1.15
N GLY A 304 -15.16 25.39 -0.04
CA GLY A 304 -15.94 26.26 -0.90
C GLY A 304 -15.11 27.33 -1.61
N ASP A 305 -13.80 27.13 -1.66
CA ASP A 305 -12.83 28.04 -2.24
C ASP A 305 -12.46 27.62 -3.67
N GLU A 306 -11.93 28.56 -4.46
CA GLU A 306 -11.26 28.18 -5.71
C GLU A 306 -9.93 27.49 -5.36
N PRO A 307 -9.56 26.40 -6.07
CA PRO A 307 -8.30 25.72 -5.82
C PRO A 307 -7.11 26.68 -5.91
N ASP A 308 -6.21 26.61 -4.92
CA ASP A 308 -5.02 27.46 -4.87
C ASP A 308 -4.20 27.33 -6.16
N GLY A 309 -3.95 28.48 -6.80
CA GLY A 309 -3.23 28.57 -8.07
C GLY A 309 -1.77 28.13 -8.01
N GLY A 310 -1.21 27.90 -6.82
CA GLY A 310 0.17 27.42 -6.62
C GLY A 310 0.45 26.01 -7.15
N LEU A 311 -0.59 25.22 -7.43
CA LEU A 311 -0.47 23.88 -8.05
C LEU A 311 -0.61 23.91 -9.59
N ARG A 312 -0.78 25.09 -10.20
CA ARG A 312 -1.04 25.28 -11.64
C ARG A 312 0.17 25.17 -12.56
N ASP A 313 1.34 24.77 -12.06
CA ASP A 313 2.53 24.59 -12.91
C ASP A 313 2.42 23.39 -13.86
N ALA A 314 1.43 22.51 -13.67
CA ALA A 314 1.11 21.42 -14.59
C ALA A 314 -0.01 21.82 -15.57
N PRO A 315 0.17 21.62 -16.90
CA PRO A 315 -0.84 21.96 -17.91
C PRO A 315 -2.21 21.29 -17.73
N GLU A 316 -2.26 20.19 -16.97
CA GLU A 316 -3.44 19.35 -16.76
C GLU A 316 -4.11 19.61 -15.39
N ALA A 317 -3.51 20.43 -14.52
CA ALA A 317 -3.97 20.63 -13.15
C ALA A 317 -5.40 21.20 -13.10
N ASP A 318 -5.69 22.21 -13.92
CA ASP A 318 -7.03 22.83 -13.96
C ASP A 318 -8.10 21.83 -14.41
N ALA A 319 -7.77 20.90 -15.33
CA ALA A 319 -8.71 19.88 -15.78
C ALA A 319 -8.99 18.85 -14.68
N ILE A 320 -7.96 18.39 -13.97
CA ILE A 320 -8.09 17.42 -12.86
C ILE A 320 -8.88 18.05 -11.70
N LEU A 321 -8.61 19.32 -11.38
CA LEU A 321 -9.34 20.06 -10.35
C LEU A 321 -10.81 20.19 -10.70
N SER A 322 -11.12 20.66 -11.92
CA SER A 322 -12.50 20.75 -12.41
C SER A 322 -13.19 19.40 -12.36
N GLU A 323 -12.55 18.36 -12.86
CA GLU A 323 -13.11 17.01 -12.89
C GLU A 323 -13.37 16.45 -11.48
N THR A 324 -12.48 16.72 -10.53
CA THR A 324 -12.66 16.33 -9.12
C THR A 324 -13.88 16.99 -8.51
N CYS A 325 -14.03 18.31 -8.68
CA CYS A 325 -15.19 19.06 -8.21
C CYS A 325 -16.49 18.60 -8.90
N ASP A 326 -16.45 18.40 -10.22
CA ASP A 326 -17.60 17.95 -11.01
C ASP A 326 -18.08 16.56 -10.57
N ARG A 327 -17.15 15.65 -10.27
CA ARG A 327 -17.47 14.30 -9.78
C ARG A 327 -18.12 14.31 -8.40
N LEU A 328 -17.70 15.19 -7.49
CA LEU A 328 -18.25 15.31 -6.14
C LEU A 328 -19.62 16.02 -6.13
N GLY A 329 -19.85 16.91 -7.10
CA GLY A 329 -21.07 17.72 -7.17
C GLY A 329 -21.23 18.66 -5.98
N PRO A 330 -22.45 19.11 -5.64
CA PRO A 330 -22.66 20.01 -4.51
C PRO A 330 -22.31 19.36 -3.16
N PRO A 331 -21.67 20.11 -2.23
CA PRO A 331 -21.32 19.58 -0.92
C PRO A 331 -22.56 19.34 -0.04
N THR A 332 -22.52 18.23 0.68
CA THR A 332 -23.41 17.89 1.80
C THR A 332 -22.54 17.39 2.95
N ASP A 333 -23.03 17.42 4.19
CA ASP A 333 -22.24 16.99 5.36
C ASP A 333 -21.67 15.57 5.19
N VAL A 334 -22.48 14.64 4.66
CA VAL A 334 -22.05 13.26 4.38
C VAL A 334 -20.95 13.20 3.31
N LYS A 335 -21.09 13.96 2.22
CA LYS A 335 -20.07 13.99 1.16
C LYS A 335 -18.77 14.62 1.64
N LEU A 336 -18.86 15.69 2.43
CA LEU A 336 -17.70 16.36 3.04
C LEU A 336 -16.94 15.38 3.95
N TRP A 337 -17.65 14.69 4.83
CA TRP A 337 -17.07 13.66 5.70
C TRP A 337 -16.34 12.57 4.90
N LEU A 338 -16.99 11.96 3.89
CA LEU A 338 -16.38 10.90 3.08
C LEU A 338 -15.21 11.38 2.23
N ALA A 339 -15.33 12.55 1.60
CA ALA A 339 -14.27 13.08 0.73
C ALA A 339 -13.03 13.45 1.54
N LEU A 340 -13.20 14.07 2.71
CA LEU A 340 -12.10 14.40 3.61
C LEU A 340 -11.48 13.14 4.24
N ALA A 341 -12.29 12.13 4.59
CA ALA A 341 -11.78 10.85 5.07
C ALA A 341 -10.98 10.10 3.98
N LEU A 342 -11.44 10.12 2.73
CA LEU A 342 -10.70 9.60 1.58
C LEU A 342 -9.38 10.36 1.39
N ARG A 343 -9.41 11.70 1.41
CA ARG A 343 -8.22 12.55 1.33
C ARG A 343 -7.22 12.17 2.41
N LYS A 344 -7.66 12.10 3.67
CA LYS A 344 -6.81 11.73 4.81
C LYS A 344 -6.22 10.33 4.68
N LYS A 345 -7.01 9.36 4.20
CA LYS A 345 -6.54 7.99 3.93
C LYS A 345 -5.43 8.01 2.88
N ILE A 346 -5.62 8.76 1.79
CA ILE A 346 -4.62 8.92 0.72
C ILE A 346 -3.38 9.68 1.22
N GLU A 347 -3.53 10.72 2.03
CA GLU A 347 -2.40 11.44 2.63
C GLU A 347 -1.57 10.55 3.54
N ARG A 348 -2.19 9.62 4.24
CA ARG A 348 -1.45 8.59 4.99
C ARG A 348 -0.74 7.59 4.07
N PHE A 349 -1.24 7.40 2.85
CA PHE A 349 -0.51 6.67 1.82
C PHE A 349 0.56 7.52 1.15
N ARG A 350 0.57 8.85 1.37
CA ARG A 350 1.49 9.75 0.72
C ARG A 350 2.90 9.36 1.12
N ILE A 351 3.64 9.09 0.06
CA ILE A 351 5.08 9.17 -0.10
C ILE A 351 5.67 10.05 1.00
N GLN A 352 6.23 9.44 2.05
CA GLN A 352 7.39 10.09 2.66
C GLN A 352 8.37 10.22 1.50
N GLU A 353 8.81 11.45 1.21
CA GLU A 353 9.68 11.77 0.06
C GLU A 353 10.59 10.59 -0.26
N PRO A 354 10.70 10.17 -1.54
CA PRO A 354 11.61 9.09 -1.87
C PRO A 354 12.92 9.46 -1.21
N VAL A 355 13.46 8.53 -0.41
CA VAL A 355 14.76 8.67 0.25
C VAL A 355 15.92 8.80 -0.79
N GLY A 356 15.60 9.10 -2.05
CA GLY A 356 16.47 9.59 -3.12
C GLY A 356 16.74 11.10 -3.09
N ALA A 357 16.31 11.85 -2.07
CA ALA A 357 17.02 13.09 -1.69
C ALA A 357 18.26 12.80 -0.80
N LEU A 358 18.61 11.53 -0.58
CA LEU A 358 20.00 11.16 -0.30
C LEU A 358 20.76 11.24 -1.62
N ALA A 359 21.29 12.44 -1.86
CA ALA A 359 22.19 12.74 -2.95
C ALA A 359 23.27 11.66 -3.11
N VAL A 360 23.58 11.37 -4.38
CA VAL A 360 24.81 10.74 -4.86
C VAL A 360 26.03 11.28 -4.10
#